data_AF-A0AAU4ZM70-F1
#
_entry.id   AF-A0AAU4ZM70-F1
#
_cell.length_a   1.000
_cell.length_b   1.000
_cell.length_c   1.000
_cell.angle_alpha   90.00
_cell.angle_beta   90.00
_cell.angle_gamma   90.00
#
_symmetry.space_group_name_H-M   'P 1'
#
loop_
_entity.id
_entity.type
_entity.pdbx_description
1 polymer ?
#
loop_
_entity_poly.entity_id
_entity_poly.type
_entity_poly.pdbx_seq_one_letter_code
_entity_poly.pdbx_strand_id
1 'polypeptide(L)'
;MTPTRGHQATATVRRGPVPSMRRSALAVELAPHDITANALALGTVPDRRRVPLRPRCIRDAYRERIPLGCYSVPDENVGTLLLPSDAGAYINVARIVVDGGVLAEQMH
;
A
#
# COMPACT_ATOMS: atom_id res chain seq x y z
N MET A 1 -23.17 22.98 -0.67
CA MET A 1 -23.67 21.60 -0.72
C MET A 1 -22.53 20.73 -1.20
N THR A 2 -21.82 20.08 -0.29
CA THR A 2 -20.81 19.07 -0.64
C THR A 2 -21.59 17.80 -1.01
N PRO A 3 -21.45 17.24 -2.22
CA PRO A 3 -22.15 16.02 -2.56
C PRO A 3 -21.58 14.90 -1.69
N THR A 4 -22.39 14.36 -0.79
CA THR A 4 -22.08 13.16 -0.01
C THR A 4 -22.08 11.98 -0.98
N ARG A 5 -20.93 11.73 -1.63
CA ARG A 5 -20.77 10.60 -2.56
C ARG A 5 -20.83 9.30 -1.77
N GLY A 6 -21.93 8.57 -1.95
CA GLY A 6 -22.18 7.30 -1.30
C GLY A 6 -21.12 6.25 -1.66
N HIS A 7 -20.70 5.49 -0.65
CA HIS A 7 -19.93 4.24 -0.71
C HIS A 7 -18.85 4.16 -1.80
N GLN A 8 -17.74 4.85 -1.59
CA GLN A 8 -16.57 4.76 -2.47
C GLN A 8 -15.83 3.43 -2.25
N ALA A 9 -15.72 2.63 -3.32
CA ALA A 9 -14.98 1.39 -3.31
C ALA A 9 -13.59 1.60 -3.92
N THR A 10 -12.52 1.58 -3.11
CA THR A 10 -11.14 1.65 -3.63
C THR A 10 -10.68 0.29 -4.12
N ALA A 11 -10.44 0.15 -5.42
CA ALA A 11 -9.80 -1.04 -5.98
C ALA A 11 -8.29 -1.01 -5.65
N THR A 12 -7.91 -1.67 -4.55
CA THR A 12 -6.51 -1.80 -4.12
C THR A 12 -5.95 -3.14 -4.60
N VAL A 13 -5.07 -3.12 -5.59
CA VAL A 13 -4.38 -4.35 -6.03
C VAL A 13 -3.31 -4.71 -5.02
N ARG A 14 -3.50 -5.85 -4.34
CA ARG A 14 -2.59 -6.39 -3.34
C ARG A 14 -1.69 -7.44 -3.98
N ARG A 15 -0.38 -7.11 -4.08
CA ARG A 15 0.79 -7.83 -4.64
C ARG A 15 1.17 -7.51 -6.09
N GLY A 16 2.42 -7.05 -6.23
CA GLY A 16 3.16 -6.91 -7.49
C GLY A 16 3.21 -5.47 -8.03
N PRO A 17 4.18 -5.13 -8.90
CA PRO A 17 4.12 -3.89 -9.65
C PRO A 17 2.89 -3.94 -10.57
N VAL A 18 1.84 -3.20 -10.23
CA VAL A 18 0.76 -2.95 -11.17
C VAL A 18 1.26 -1.93 -12.17
N PRO A 19 1.40 -2.29 -13.46
CA PRO A 19 1.80 -1.34 -14.49
C PRO A 19 0.89 -0.12 -14.41
N SER A 20 1.46 1.08 -14.49
CA SER A 20 0.71 2.35 -14.47
C SER A 20 -0.50 2.31 -15.41
N MET A 21 -0.29 1.76 -16.62
CA MET A 21 -1.32 1.56 -17.63
C MET A 21 -2.58 0.84 -17.15
N ARG A 22 -2.46 -0.22 -16.32
CA ARG A 22 -3.64 -0.95 -15.82
C ARG A 22 -4.46 -0.13 -14.84
N ARG A 23 -3.81 0.64 -13.96
CA ARG A 23 -4.50 1.54 -13.03
C ARG A 23 -5.16 2.70 -13.74
N SER A 24 -4.50 3.28 -14.74
CA SER A 24 -5.08 4.35 -15.54
C SER A 24 -6.34 3.91 -16.27
N ALA A 25 -6.36 2.70 -16.85
CA ALA A 25 -7.54 2.16 -17.50
C ALA A 25 -8.71 1.97 -16.51
N LEU A 26 -8.46 1.32 -15.37
CA LEU A 26 -9.45 1.12 -14.30
C LEU A 26 -9.98 2.45 -13.74
N ALA A 27 -9.10 3.44 -13.55
CA ALA A 27 -9.50 4.76 -13.06
C ALA A 27 -10.47 5.46 -14.02
N VAL A 28 -10.28 5.34 -15.34
CA VAL A 28 -11.17 5.93 -16.34
C VAL A 28 -12.49 5.16 -16.41
N GLU A 29 -12.43 3.82 -16.42
CA GLU A 29 -13.62 2.95 -16.50
C GLU A 29 -14.54 3.11 -15.29
N LEU A 30 -13.96 3.27 -14.09
CA LEU A 30 -14.71 3.31 -12.84
C LEU A 30 -15.04 4.74 -12.36
N ALA A 31 -14.52 5.77 -13.03
CA ALA A 31 -14.81 7.17 -12.69
C ALA A 31 -16.31 7.53 -12.71
N PRO A 32 -17.14 7.04 -13.66
CA PRO A 32 -18.60 7.29 -13.65
C PRO A 32 -19.32 6.70 -12.43
N HIS A 33 -18.68 5.76 -11.73
CA HIS A 33 -19.18 5.13 -10.51
C HIS A 33 -18.57 5.75 -9.24
N ASP A 34 -17.88 6.88 -9.34
CA ASP A 34 -17.22 7.56 -8.23
C ASP A 34 -16.17 6.68 -7.51
N ILE A 35 -15.49 5.82 -8.26
CA ILE A 35 -14.46 4.90 -7.76
C ILE A 35 -13.07 5.35 -8.21
N THR A 36 -12.13 5.39 -7.26
CA THR A 36 -10.70 5.62 -7.52
C THR A 36 -9.92 4.30 -7.59
N ALA A 37 -8.91 4.25 -8.45
CA ALA A 37 -8.05 3.09 -8.64
C ALA A 37 -6.60 3.43 -8.26
N ASN A 38 -6.17 2.96 -7.09
CA ASN A 38 -4.86 3.24 -6.51
C ASN A 38 -4.07 1.94 -6.26
N ALA A 39 -2.75 2.04 -6.15
CA ALA A 39 -1.88 0.92 -5.75
C ALA A 39 -1.21 1.17 -4.41
N LEU A 40 -1.28 0.17 -3.53
CA LEU A 40 -0.44 0.07 -2.34
C LEU A 40 0.68 -0.93 -2.60
N ALA A 41 1.91 -0.44 -2.66
CA ALA A 41 3.12 -1.23 -2.79
C ALA A 41 3.71 -1.45 -1.39
N LEU A 42 3.19 -2.46 -0.69
CA LEU A 42 3.67 -2.82 0.64
C LEU A 42 4.99 -3.60 0.56
N GLY A 43 5.87 -3.35 1.51
CA GLY A 43 7.03 -4.18 1.79
C GLY A 43 6.64 -5.52 2.40
N THR A 44 7.62 -6.22 2.96
CA THR A 44 7.33 -7.47 3.68
C THR A 44 6.60 -7.14 4.97
N VAL A 45 5.30 -7.43 5.01
CA VAL A 45 4.46 -7.37 6.23
C VAL A 45 4.28 -8.80 6.72
N PRO A 46 5.16 -9.30 7.61
CA PRO A 46 5.07 -10.66 8.10
C PRO A 46 3.91 -10.82 9.09
N ASP A 47 3.36 -12.02 9.15
CA ASP A 47 2.36 -12.38 10.16
C ASP A 47 2.98 -12.30 11.56
N ARG A 48 2.41 -11.44 12.43
CA ARG A 48 2.83 -11.25 13.83
C ARG A 48 2.98 -12.57 14.59
N ARG A 49 2.20 -13.61 14.27
CA ARG A 49 2.29 -14.93 14.91
C ARG A 49 3.45 -15.77 14.42
N ARG A 50 3.96 -15.50 13.21
CA ARG A 50 5.04 -16.27 12.56
C ARG A 50 6.40 -15.64 12.68
N VAL A 51 6.50 -14.32 12.89
CA VAL A 51 7.79 -13.62 13.09
C VAL A 51 8.60 -14.20 14.25
N PRO A 52 8.02 -14.48 15.45
CA PRO A 52 8.78 -15.03 16.56
C PRO A 52 9.31 -16.44 16.28
N LEU A 53 8.61 -17.19 15.42
CA LEU A 53 8.97 -18.56 15.02
C LEU A 53 10.12 -18.62 14.01
N ARG A 54 10.55 -17.47 13.46
CA ARG A 54 11.70 -17.42 12.54
C ARG A 54 13.01 -17.56 13.31
N PRO A 55 14.00 -18.30 12.77
CA PRO A 55 15.36 -18.31 13.32
C PRO A 55 15.92 -16.89 13.49
N ARG A 56 16.72 -16.67 14.54
CA ARG A 56 17.28 -15.35 14.86
C ARG A 56 18.08 -14.75 13.68
N CYS A 57 18.88 -15.56 13.01
CA CYS A 57 19.64 -15.14 11.82
C CYS A 57 18.75 -14.56 10.71
N ILE A 58 17.56 -15.12 10.49
CA ILE A 58 16.61 -14.62 9.49
C ILE A 58 16.03 -13.27 9.95
N ARG A 59 15.70 -13.13 11.23
CA ARG A 59 15.17 -11.85 11.75
C ARG A 59 16.21 -10.74 11.67
N ASP A 60 17.47 -11.04 11.99
CA ASP A 60 18.56 -10.07 11.94
C ASP A 60 18.86 -9.65 10.49
N ALA A 61 18.97 -10.60 9.55
CA ALA A 61 19.15 -10.31 8.13
C ALA A 61 18.01 -9.46 7.51
N TYR A 62 16.78 -9.61 8.01
CA TYR A 62 15.68 -8.76 7.58
C TYR A 62 15.76 -7.34 8.16
N ARG A 63 16.21 -7.18 9.41
CA ARG A 63 16.41 -5.86 10.01
C ARG A 63 17.50 -5.07 9.29
N GLU A 64 18.56 -5.75 8.85
CA GLU A 64 19.65 -5.13 8.08
C GLU A 64 19.21 -4.65 6.70
N ARG A 65 18.26 -5.34 6.06
CA ARG A 65 17.76 -5.04 4.72
C ARG A 65 16.61 -4.02 4.66
N ILE A 66 16.09 -3.59 5.80
CA ILE A 66 15.02 -2.60 5.85
C ILE A 66 15.66 -1.33 6.43
N PRO A 67 15.69 -0.20 5.72
CA PRO A 67 16.31 1.02 6.23
C PRO A 67 15.74 1.51 7.57
N LEU A 68 14.43 1.33 7.80
CA LEU A 68 13.81 1.59 9.12
C LEU A 68 14.13 0.55 10.21
N GLY A 69 14.87 -0.50 9.89
CA GLY A 69 15.39 -1.48 10.86
C GLY A 69 14.35 -2.46 11.42
N CYS A 70 13.10 -2.42 10.96
CA CYS A 70 12.03 -3.25 11.49
C CYS A 70 11.01 -3.68 10.41
N TYR A 71 10.28 -4.75 10.70
CA TYR A 71 9.11 -5.11 9.92
C TYR A 71 7.98 -4.12 10.18
N SER A 72 7.26 -3.74 9.12
CA SER A 72 5.95 -3.10 9.30
C SER A 72 4.99 -4.06 9.99
N VAL A 73 4.29 -3.56 11.02
CA VAL A 73 3.12 -4.24 11.60
C VAL A 73 1.83 -3.72 10.96
N PRO A 74 0.73 -4.50 10.97
CA PRO A 74 -0.54 -4.07 10.36
C PRO A 74 -0.99 -2.67 10.81
N ASP A 75 -0.80 -2.35 12.09
CA ASP A 75 -1.19 -1.06 12.68
C ASP A 75 -0.37 0.12 12.16
N GLU A 76 0.84 -0.10 11.65
CA GLU A 76 1.65 0.96 11.03
C GLU A 76 1.21 1.25 9.59
N ASN A 77 0.45 0.35 8.98
CA ASN A 77 -0.09 0.53 7.62
C ASN A 77 -1.44 1.27 7.62
N VAL A 78 -1.96 1.68 8.78
CA VAL A 78 -3.28 2.35 8.88
C VAL A 78 -3.36 3.65 8.09
N GLY A 79 -2.23 4.33 7.86
CA GLY A 79 -2.17 5.52 7.01
C GLY A 79 -2.66 5.27 5.58
N THR A 80 -2.63 4.02 5.12
CA THR A 80 -3.19 3.63 3.81
C THR A 80 -4.72 3.72 3.74
N LEU A 81 -5.41 3.77 4.88
CA LEU A 81 -6.86 3.99 4.97
C LEU A 81 -7.27 5.40 4.52
N LEU A 82 -6.32 6.31 4.31
CA LEU A 82 -6.59 7.58 3.63
C LEU A 82 -7.23 7.35 2.25
N LEU A 83 -6.74 6.37 1.48
CA LEU A 83 -7.19 6.14 0.10
C LEU A 83 -8.69 5.83 -0.03
N PRO A 84 -9.28 4.95 0.81
CA PRO A 84 -10.73 4.73 0.81
C PRO A 84 -11.55 5.75 1.61
N SER A 85 -10.91 6.71 2.28
CA SER A 85 -11.63 7.73 3.06
C SER A 85 -12.09 8.91 2.20
N ASP A 86 -13.01 9.72 2.74
CA ASP A 86 -13.43 10.98 2.10
C ASP A 86 -12.25 11.94 1.87
N ALA A 87 -11.24 11.92 2.75
CA ALA A 87 -10.04 12.73 2.59
C ALA A 87 -9.17 12.28 1.40
N GLY A 88 -9.36 11.04 0.92
CA GLY A 88 -8.71 10.48 -0.26
C GLY A 88 -9.52 10.58 -1.54
N ALA A 89 -10.72 11.19 -1.53
CA ALA A 89 -11.67 11.14 -2.65
C ALA A 89 -11.15 11.70 -3.98
N TYR A 90 -10.10 12.53 -3.97
CA TYR A 90 -9.46 13.06 -5.17
C TYR A 90 -8.12 12.39 -5.51
N ILE A 91 -7.69 11.41 -4.72
CA ILE A 91 -6.48 10.65 -4.95
C ILE A 91 -6.82 9.50 -5.89
N ASN A 92 -6.41 9.61 -7.16
CA ASN A 92 -6.63 8.60 -8.18
C ASN A 92 -5.34 8.28 -8.94
N VAL A 93 -5.17 7.02 -9.35
CA VAL A 93 -3.98 6.49 -10.07
C VAL A 93 -2.69 6.54 -9.23
N ALA A 94 -2.77 6.87 -7.94
CA ALA A 94 -1.61 6.96 -7.06
C ALA A 94 -0.95 5.59 -6.83
N ARG A 95 0.37 5.59 -6.63
CA ARG A 95 1.13 4.46 -6.12
C ARG A 95 1.78 4.89 -4.81
N ILE A 96 1.30 4.34 -3.70
CA ILE A 96 1.86 4.60 -2.37
C ILE A 96 2.72 3.41 -1.98
N VAL A 97 4.00 3.67 -1.71
CA VAL A 97 4.95 2.67 -1.22
C VAL A 97 4.95 2.69 0.30
N VAL A 98 4.82 1.52 0.92
CA VAL A 98 4.84 1.36 2.38
C VAL A 98 5.71 0.15 2.74
N ASP A 99 7.02 0.35 2.75
CA ASP A 99 7.98 -0.74 2.87
C ASP A 99 9.20 -0.41 3.76
N GLY A 100 9.18 0.72 4.47
CA GLY A 100 10.28 1.14 5.32
C GLY A 100 11.56 1.52 4.55
N GLY A 101 11.44 1.88 3.27
CA GLY A 101 12.55 2.37 2.46
C GLY A 101 13.25 1.32 1.61
N VAL A 102 12.80 0.06 1.64
CA VAL A 102 13.43 -1.06 0.92
C VAL A 102 13.52 -0.77 -0.59
N LEU A 103 12.46 -0.26 -1.21
CA LEU A 103 12.44 0.11 -2.62
C LEU A 103 13.39 1.26 -2.95
N ALA A 104 13.62 2.18 -2.00
CA ALA A 104 14.55 3.29 -2.20
C ALA A 104 16.00 2.83 -2.09
N GLU A 105 16.32 1.93 -1.15
CA GLU A 105 17.66 1.35 -1.01
C GLU A 105 18.11 0.59 -2.27
N GLN A 106 17.18 -0.08 -2.96
CA GLN A 106 17.46 -0.80 -4.22
C GLN A 106 17.70 0.11 -5.44
N MET A 107 17.53 1.43 -5.29
CA MET A 107 17.78 2.42 -6.35
C MET A 107 19.14 3.13 -6.20
N HIS A 108 19.96 2.74 -5.22
CA HIS A 108 21.37 3.10 -5.09
C HIS A 108 22.27 1.97 -5.60
#